data_AF-A0A1X7FSN1-F1
#
_entry.id   AF-A0A1X7FSN1-F1
#
_cell.length_a   1.000
_cell.length_b   1.000
_cell.length_c   1.000
_cell.angle_alpha   90.00
_cell.angle_beta   90.00
_cell.angle_gamma   90.00
#
_symmetry.space_group_name_H-M   'P 1'
#
loop_
_entity.id
_entity.type
_entity.pdbx_description
1 polymer ?
#
loop_
_entity_poly.entity_id
_entity_poly.type
_entity_poly.pdbx_seq_one_letter_code
_entity_poly.pdbx_strand_id
1 'polypeptide(L)'
;MLPTSAGAPWTIEEERRLYHETGEGMPIADIAAAHDRTTGAIRARQKHMGLRDEAGTLITPLPEFRSALRSKGEQEPKDEGKVQPGTPSSSLRPRRRASSVLRAAGGTRREHSTTTAPSVESTVWPPNFPRDGDWIEQLWHALRHDTHALLSKGRQPDTLTERAIDIVFARLTPADDFHPAATLEELGHKYGVTRERIRQVQTKALRRLAGRVQRKGSLTAQVLKEVESAVPGDQAHAPLSWFGAELARQDCRTTFIEFMFMAFLGCSGVPPKEARRLVEQAMPSLLGMRRTEASDRRRYEASDGISERARGADDFVLGILKNAVWPNRLTGRSIDLAGLPPLRDCRYERPYYSKTLQRLVSFDSRGEKRLIRALDIGTIVTEFTEQPVKIAYRLDGRNRIYIPDLLVRTDTDLYFVIEVKARPQLADRTTLAKAEAAASQLGERGIGYCLTDANGFSLDDLRALEPDGEFRRRLRGLLQRNGTVTRDMFEGAFGREGQRRIYDQLQSVVLREGLRYDTQLTDHPHVSGRYIFDFRLSAR
;
A
#
# COMPACT_ATOMS: atom_id res chain seq x y z
N MET A 1 26.81 -4.91 -22.75
CA MET A 1 26.96 -3.71 -21.89
C MET A 1 25.71 -2.87 -22.06
N LEU A 2 25.16 -2.32 -20.98
CA LEU A 2 24.00 -1.42 -21.07
C LEU A 2 24.47 -0.08 -21.68
N PRO A 3 23.68 0.54 -22.57
CA PRO A 3 23.98 1.88 -23.09
C PRO A 3 24.14 2.90 -21.95
N THR A 4 25.05 3.86 -22.09
CA THR A 4 25.34 4.87 -21.04
C THR A 4 24.14 5.77 -20.77
N SER A 5 23.31 5.99 -21.80
CA SER A 5 22.09 6.79 -21.72
C SER A 5 20.84 5.94 -21.42
N ALA A 6 20.99 4.64 -21.09
CA ALA A 6 19.87 3.82 -20.62
C ALA A 6 19.32 4.40 -19.31
N GLY A 7 18.03 4.79 -19.31
CA GLY A 7 17.36 5.40 -18.15
C GLY A 7 17.59 6.91 -17.96
N ALA A 8 18.43 7.57 -18.77
CA ALA A 8 18.58 9.03 -18.75
C ALA A 8 17.28 9.74 -19.19
N PRO A 9 16.93 10.93 -18.67
CA PRO A 9 15.78 11.68 -19.15
C PRO A 9 15.97 12.09 -20.62
N TRP A 10 14.89 12.03 -21.41
CA TRP A 10 14.91 12.53 -22.79
C TRP A 10 14.96 14.06 -22.79
N THR A 11 15.85 14.63 -23.59
CA THR A 11 15.86 16.09 -23.84
C THR A 11 15.00 16.43 -25.06
N ILE A 12 14.54 17.70 -25.17
CA ILE A 12 13.80 18.15 -26.37
C ILE A 12 14.68 18.02 -27.63
N GLU A 13 15.99 18.26 -27.50
CA GLU A 13 16.94 18.13 -28.61
C GLU A 13 17.11 16.67 -29.06
N GLU A 14 17.18 15.75 -28.09
CA GLU A 14 17.21 14.31 -28.34
C GLU A 14 15.91 13.82 -28.97
N GLU A 15 14.74 14.33 -28.57
CA GLU A 15 13.47 14.04 -29.24
C GLU A 15 13.41 14.56 -30.68
N ARG A 16 13.94 15.77 -30.94
CA ARG A 16 14.02 16.29 -32.31
C ARG A 16 14.90 15.40 -33.18
N ARG A 17 16.06 15.00 -32.66
CA ARG A 17 16.96 14.09 -33.36
C ARG A 17 16.28 12.74 -33.64
N LEU A 18 15.60 12.17 -32.64
CA LEU A 18 14.83 10.93 -32.81
C LEU A 18 13.74 11.07 -33.89
N TYR A 19 13.01 12.19 -33.90
CA TYR A 19 12.00 12.47 -34.92
C TYR A 19 12.59 12.51 -36.33
N HIS A 20 13.70 13.23 -36.51
CA HIS A 20 14.39 13.34 -37.79
C HIS A 20 14.89 11.98 -38.29
N GLU A 21 15.61 11.23 -37.46
CA GLU A 21 16.13 9.91 -37.83
C GLU A 21 15.02 8.90 -38.12
N THR A 22 13.88 8.99 -37.39
CA THR A 22 12.68 8.20 -37.69
C THR A 22 12.09 8.58 -39.05
N GLY A 23 12.08 9.87 -39.40
CA GLY A 23 11.59 10.38 -40.69
C GLY A 23 12.49 10.05 -41.87
N GLU A 24 13.78 9.91 -41.64
CA GLU A 24 14.76 9.44 -42.63
C GLU A 24 14.71 7.92 -42.85
N GLY A 25 13.87 7.20 -42.10
CA GLY A 25 13.70 5.75 -42.22
C GLY A 25 14.88 4.95 -41.65
N MET A 26 15.66 5.55 -40.74
CA MET A 26 16.80 4.88 -40.14
C MET A 26 16.36 3.61 -39.38
N PRO A 27 17.07 2.48 -39.51
CA PRO A 27 16.75 1.27 -38.77
C PRO A 27 16.78 1.51 -37.26
N ILE A 28 15.84 0.93 -36.53
CA ILE A 28 15.67 1.19 -35.10
C ILE A 28 16.90 0.81 -34.25
N ALA A 29 17.69 -0.16 -34.71
CA ALA A 29 18.93 -0.55 -34.07
C ALA A 29 20.00 0.56 -34.20
N ASP A 30 20.02 1.26 -35.33
CA ASP A 30 20.97 2.33 -35.60
C ASP A 30 20.56 3.62 -34.89
N ILE A 31 19.26 3.91 -34.82
CA ILE A 31 18.72 4.97 -33.94
C ILE A 31 19.08 4.69 -32.48
N ALA A 32 18.89 3.45 -32.02
CA ALA A 32 19.24 3.06 -30.65
C ALA A 32 20.73 3.26 -30.37
N ALA A 33 21.62 2.89 -31.30
CA ALA A 33 23.06 3.13 -31.18
C ALA A 33 23.42 4.63 -31.19
N ALA A 34 22.79 5.43 -32.07
CA ALA A 34 23.04 6.87 -32.20
C ALA A 34 22.63 7.67 -30.96
N HIS A 35 21.58 7.22 -30.25
CA HIS A 35 21.13 7.83 -29.00
C HIS A 35 21.77 7.20 -27.76
N ASP A 36 22.58 6.16 -27.93
CA ASP A 36 23.10 5.35 -26.82
C ASP A 36 21.95 4.88 -25.90
N ARG A 37 20.89 4.34 -26.53
CA ARG A 37 19.65 3.83 -25.91
C ARG A 37 19.39 2.38 -26.32
N THR A 38 18.44 1.73 -25.65
CA THR A 38 17.91 0.43 -26.09
C THR A 38 16.86 0.61 -27.19
N THR A 39 16.67 -0.39 -28.05
CA THR A 39 15.61 -0.39 -29.07
C THR A 39 14.21 -0.26 -28.45
N GLY A 40 14.00 -0.83 -27.26
CA GLY A 40 12.78 -0.65 -26.47
C GLY A 40 12.54 0.80 -26.05
N ALA A 41 13.57 1.50 -25.58
CA ALA A 41 13.49 2.92 -25.22
C ALA A 41 13.14 3.80 -26.41
N ILE A 42 13.70 3.50 -27.59
CA ILE A 42 13.34 4.18 -28.84
C ILE A 42 11.86 3.96 -29.20
N ARG A 43 11.37 2.71 -29.16
CA ARG A 43 9.95 2.40 -29.47
C ARG A 43 8.99 3.08 -28.52
N ALA A 44 9.28 3.03 -27.22
CA ALA A 44 8.48 3.68 -26.19
C ALA A 44 8.42 5.20 -26.44
N ARG A 45 9.56 5.82 -26.78
CA ARG A 45 9.59 7.26 -27.03
C ARG A 45 8.85 7.66 -28.31
N GLN A 46 9.03 6.90 -29.40
CA GLN A 46 8.27 7.10 -30.63
C GLN A 46 6.75 7.01 -30.39
N LYS A 47 6.30 6.07 -29.55
CA LYS A 47 4.89 5.97 -29.15
C LYS A 47 4.43 7.19 -28.35
N HIS A 48 5.23 7.68 -27.40
CA HIS A 48 4.91 8.89 -26.62
C HIS A 48 4.86 10.17 -27.47
N MET A 49 5.67 10.25 -28.51
CA MET A 49 5.67 11.34 -29.48
C MET A 49 4.55 11.20 -30.53
N GLY A 50 3.75 10.13 -30.48
CA GLY A 50 2.67 9.88 -31.43
C GLY A 50 3.14 9.44 -32.81
N LEU A 51 4.37 8.93 -32.95
CA LEU A 51 4.93 8.45 -34.22
C LEU A 51 4.54 7.01 -34.54
N ARG A 52 3.96 6.30 -33.55
CA ARG A 52 3.48 4.92 -33.70
C ARG A 52 2.00 4.82 -33.38
N ASP A 53 1.31 3.92 -34.07
CA ASP A 53 -0.08 3.57 -33.81
C ASP A 53 -0.24 2.69 -32.55
N GLU A 54 -1.49 2.33 -32.23
CA GLU A 54 -1.80 1.48 -31.08
C GLU A 54 -1.18 0.07 -31.19
N ALA A 55 -1.01 -0.43 -32.41
CA ALA A 55 -0.37 -1.72 -32.72
C ALA A 55 1.18 -1.64 -32.68
N GLY A 56 1.76 -0.46 -32.46
CA GLY A 56 3.19 -0.24 -32.37
C GLY A 56 3.89 -0.12 -33.73
N THR A 57 3.16 0.08 -34.82
CA THR A 57 3.68 0.32 -36.19
C THR A 57 3.95 1.81 -36.40
N LEU A 58 4.95 2.18 -37.22
CA LEU A 58 5.23 3.60 -37.52
C LEU A 58 4.13 4.18 -38.41
N ILE A 59 3.63 5.37 -38.04
CA ILE A 59 2.64 6.11 -38.81
C ILE A 59 3.33 6.73 -40.04
N THR A 60 2.76 6.53 -41.23
CA THR A 60 3.30 7.08 -42.48
C THR A 60 2.20 7.84 -43.23
N PRO A 61 2.40 9.12 -43.59
CA PRO A 61 3.55 9.96 -43.26
C PRO A 61 3.62 10.28 -41.76
N LEU A 62 4.81 10.61 -41.26
CA LEU A 62 4.97 10.97 -39.84
C LEU A 62 4.11 12.21 -39.51
N PRO A 63 3.39 12.19 -38.38
CA PRO A 63 2.70 13.38 -37.86
C PRO A 63 3.70 14.51 -37.56
N GLU A 64 3.23 15.76 -37.53
CA GLU A 64 4.09 16.90 -37.14
C GLU A 64 4.80 16.66 -35.80
N PHE A 65 6.06 17.12 -35.71
CA PHE A 65 6.84 16.99 -34.49
C PHE A 65 6.13 17.64 -33.30
N ARG A 66 5.75 16.81 -32.33
CA ARG A 66 5.24 17.23 -31.03
C ARG A 66 6.12 16.63 -29.94
N SER A 67 6.79 17.50 -29.19
CA SER A 67 7.55 17.04 -28.02
C SER A 67 6.57 16.53 -26.96
N ALA A 68 6.77 15.29 -26.52
CA ALA A 68 5.99 14.70 -25.42
C ALA A 68 6.30 15.36 -24.06
N LEU A 69 7.31 16.25 -24.02
CA LEU A 69 7.67 17.04 -22.84
C LEU A 69 6.86 18.33 -22.72
N ARG A 70 6.32 18.88 -23.82
CA ARG A 70 5.55 20.14 -23.82
C ARG A 70 4.09 19.98 -23.41
N SER A 71 3.51 18.78 -23.54
CA SER A 71 2.10 18.51 -23.23
C SER A 71 1.74 18.54 -21.73
N LYS A 72 2.68 18.84 -20.83
CA LYS A 72 2.45 18.92 -19.38
C LYS A 72 2.40 20.33 -18.78
N GLY A 73 2.55 21.39 -19.58
CA GLY A 73 2.34 22.74 -19.07
C GLY A 73 2.72 23.81 -20.07
N GLU A 74 1.78 24.23 -20.90
CA GLU A 74 1.76 25.55 -21.56
C GLU A 74 0.39 25.71 -22.25
N GLN A 75 -0.48 26.54 -21.67
CA GLN A 75 -1.49 27.26 -22.46
C GLN A 75 -0.77 28.49 -23.04
N GLU A 76 -0.95 28.73 -24.33
CA GLU A 76 -0.38 29.88 -25.04
C GLU A 76 -0.73 31.21 -24.34
N PRO A 77 0.23 32.15 -24.22
CA PRO A 77 -0.03 33.45 -23.62
C PRO A 77 -0.83 34.32 -24.61
N LYS A 78 -1.96 34.88 -24.14
CA LYS A 78 -2.58 36.03 -24.78
C LYS A 78 -1.90 37.31 -24.32
N ASP A 79 -1.71 38.17 -25.31
CA ASP A 79 -0.97 39.41 -25.32
C ASP A 79 -1.39 40.49 -24.31
N GLU A 80 -0.34 41.26 -23.97
CA GLU A 80 -0.28 42.71 -23.70
C GLU A 80 -0.91 43.34 -22.45
N GLY A 81 -0.01 43.87 -21.60
CA GLY A 81 0.04 45.32 -21.40
C GLY A 81 -0.24 45.85 -19.99
N LYS A 82 0.81 46.04 -19.17
CA LYS A 82 1.32 47.37 -18.76
C LYS A 82 2.32 47.29 -17.59
N VAL A 83 3.41 47.99 -17.81
CA VAL A 83 4.56 48.28 -16.95
C VAL A 83 4.20 49.32 -15.88
N GLN A 84 4.73 49.20 -14.65
CA GLN A 84 5.59 50.22 -13.99
C GLN A 84 6.12 49.79 -12.59
N PRO A 85 7.21 50.43 -12.09
CA PRO A 85 8.25 49.79 -11.27
C PRO A 85 8.37 50.33 -9.83
N GLY A 86 9.18 49.67 -8.98
CA GLY A 86 9.56 50.23 -7.66
C GLY A 86 10.40 49.33 -6.75
N THR A 87 11.72 49.35 -6.98
CA THR A 87 12.87 49.36 -6.03
C THR A 87 13.05 48.37 -4.85
N PRO A 88 14.32 48.10 -4.45
CA PRO A 88 14.74 46.92 -3.69
C PRO A 88 14.95 47.19 -2.19
N SER A 89 15.00 46.14 -1.37
CA SER A 89 15.77 46.20 -0.13
C SER A 89 16.30 44.83 0.30
N SER A 90 17.55 44.87 0.73
CA SER A 90 18.38 43.81 1.27
C SER A 90 17.97 43.45 2.71
N SER A 91 18.31 42.23 3.14
CA SER A 91 19.13 42.05 4.35
C SER A 91 19.40 40.57 4.63
N LEU A 92 20.63 40.33 5.03
CA LEU A 92 21.26 39.07 5.37
C LEU A 92 20.87 38.61 6.79
N ARG A 93 20.47 37.32 6.92
CA ARG A 93 20.76 36.33 8.00
C ARG A 93 20.29 36.68 9.45
N PRO A 94 20.19 35.72 10.42
CA PRO A 94 20.82 34.39 10.49
C PRO A 94 19.95 33.21 11.00
N ARG A 95 20.51 32.00 10.83
CA ARG A 95 20.13 30.74 11.49
C ARG A 95 20.00 30.90 13.01
N ARG A 96 18.91 30.40 13.61
CA ARG A 96 18.84 30.07 15.03
C ARG A 96 18.40 28.61 15.23
N ARG A 97 19.22 27.90 16.02
CA ARG A 97 18.99 26.56 16.56
C ARG A 97 17.73 26.57 17.43
N ALA A 98 16.86 25.58 17.26
CA ALA A 98 15.76 25.31 18.18
C ALA A 98 16.23 24.31 19.23
N SER A 99 16.32 24.75 20.48
CA SER A 99 16.45 23.90 21.66
C SER A 99 15.42 24.35 22.71
N SER A 100 14.82 23.34 23.35
CA SER A 100 14.10 23.38 24.63
C SER A 100 12.88 24.30 24.78
N VAL A 101 11.69 23.74 24.60
CA VAL A 101 10.53 24.06 25.46
C VAL A 101 9.66 22.81 25.55
N LEU A 102 9.70 22.10 26.68
CA LEU A 102 8.62 21.26 27.23
C LEU A 102 9.09 20.73 28.58
N ARG A 103 8.89 21.53 29.63
CA ARG A 103 9.14 21.14 31.02
C ARG A 103 8.06 21.80 31.87
N ALA A 104 6.94 21.11 32.09
CA ALA A 104 5.99 21.39 33.18
C ALA A 104 4.87 20.34 33.20
N ALA A 105 5.02 19.31 34.03
CA ALA A 105 3.93 18.63 34.75
C ALA A 105 4.57 17.60 35.70
N GLY A 106 5.19 18.10 36.76
CA GLY A 106 5.65 17.30 37.89
C GLY A 106 4.87 17.70 39.14
N GLY A 107 4.33 16.73 39.86
CA GLY A 107 3.65 16.88 41.15
C GLY A 107 2.24 16.28 41.10
N THR A 108 1.82 15.34 41.94
CA THR A 108 2.33 14.91 43.26
C THR A 108 1.98 13.43 43.49
N ARG A 109 2.93 12.72 44.09
CA ARG A 109 2.82 11.33 44.51
C ARG A 109 2.02 11.29 45.82
N ARG A 110 0.91 10.57 45.85
CA ARG A 110 0.26 10.13 47.09
C ARG A 110 0.04 8.62 47.00
N GLU A 111 0.79 7.91 47.83
CA GLU A 111 0.57 6.50 48.11
C GLU A 111 -0.71 6.36 48.96
N HIS A 112 -1.55 5.36 48.69
CA HIS A 112 -2.03 4.36 49.65
C HIS A 112 -3.02 3.38 48.99
N SER A 113 -2.99 2.15 49.52
CA SER A 113 -4.02 1.11 49.55
C SER A 113 -4.32 0.29 48.28
N THR A 114 -3.74 -0.91 48.31
CA THR A 114 -4.21 -2.16 47.70
C THR A 114 -5.72 -2.33 47.79
N THR A 115 -6.41 -2.25 46.64
CA THR A 115 -7.77 -2.80 46.48
C THR A 115 -7.84 -3.45 45.09
N THR A 116 -8.38 -4.66 45.10
CA THR A 116 -8.53 -5.64 44.02
C THR A 116 -8.86 -5.02 42.65
N ALA A 117 -8.07 -5.37 41.63
CA ALA A 117 -8.28 -4.92 40.26
C ALA A 117 -9.64 -5.41 39.72
N PRO A 118 -10.50 -4.54 39.14
CA PRO A 118 -11.71 -4.99 38.48
C PRO A 118 -11.32 -5.73 37.19
N SER A 119 -11.95 -6.88 36.98
CA SER A 119 -11.85 -7.69 35.77
C SER A 119 -12.05 -6.83 34.51
N VAL A 120 -11.03 -6.79 33.64
CA VAL A 120 -11.08 -6.11 32.35
C VAL A 120 -12.10 -6.84 31.46
N GLU A 121 -13.28 -6.25 31.28
CA GLU A 121 -14.23 -6.68 30.25
C GLU A 121 -13.51 -6.68 28.89
N SER A 122 -13.31 -7.87 28.30
CA SER A 122 -12.66 -8.03 27.00
C SER A 122 -13.44 -7.24 25.95
N THR A 123 -12.80 -6.26 25.33
CA THR A 123 -13.47 -5.44 24.33
C THR A 123 -13.53 -6.18 23.00
N VAL A 124 -14.74 -6.41 22.51
CA VAL A 124 -15.04 -7.19 21.30
C VAL A 124 -14.87 -6.28 20.08
N TRP A 125 -13.83 -6.47 19.26
CA TRP A 125 -13.71 -5.75 17.99
C TRP A 125 -14.65 -6.37 16.93
N PRO A 126 -15.16 -5.58 15.97
CA PRO A 126 -16.01 -6.10 14.89
C PRO A 126 -15.26 -7.13 14.02
N PRO A 127 -15.92 -8.20 13.53
CA PRO A 127 -15.35 -9.31 12.77
C PRO A 127 -14.36 -8.95 11.65
N ASN A 128 -14.55 -7.80 11.00
CA ASN A 128 -13.75 -7.35 9.85
C ASN A 128 -12.94 -6.09 10.17
N PHE A 129 -12.61 -5.85 11.44
CA PHE A 129 -11.78 -4.72 11.82
C PHE A 129 -10.32 -4.98 11.40
N PRO A 130 -9.66 -4.06 10.67
CA PRO A 130 -8.37 -4.33 10.04
C PRO A 130 -7.20 -4.20 11.02
N ARG A 131 -7.09 -5.14 11.95
CA ARG A 131 -6.13 -5.03 13.04
C ARG A 131 -4.67 -5.28 12.65
N ASP A 132 -4.43 -5.93 11.51
CA ASP A 132 -3.10 -6.06 10.90
C ASP A 132 -2.76 -4.85 10.00
N GLY A 133 -3.71 -3.93 9.84
CA GLY A 133 -3.53 -2.67 9.14
C GLY A 133 -2.69 -1.68 9.93
N ASP A 134 -2.16 -0.68 9.24
CA ASP A 134 -1.48 0.44 9.90
C ASP A 134 -2.45 1.24 10.80
N TRP A 135 -1.89 2.16 11.60
CA TRP A 135 -2.68 2.94 12.54
C TRP A 135 -3.76 3.79 11.87
N ILE A 136 -3.54 4.27 10.64
CA ILE A 136 -4.51 5.13 9.95
C ILE A 136 -5.69 4.33 9.50
N GLU A 137 -5.44 3.13 8.98
CA GLU A 137 -6.48 2.21 8.60
C GLU A 137 -7.34 1.81 9.81
N GLN A 138 -6.69 1.44 10.92
CA GLN A 138 -7.39 1.11 12.16
C GLN A 138 -8.21 2.31 12.67
N LEU A 139 -7.62 3.51 12.71
CA LEU A 139 -8.31 4.73 13.12
C LEU A 139 -9.49 5.06 12.20
N TRP A 140 -9.33 4.89 10.88
CA TRP A 140 -10.38 5.13 9.91
C TRP A 140 -11.55 4.14 10.07
N HIS A 141 -11.26 2.85 10.18
CA HIS A 141 -12.30 1.83 10.38
C HIS A 141 -13.02 2.01 11.73
N ALA A 142 -12.28 2.35 12.78
CA ALA A 142 -12.85 2.69 14.08
C ALA A 142 -13.75 3.92 14.01
N LEU A 143 -13.27 4.98 13.35
CA LEU A 143 -14.04 6.22 13.15
C LEU A 143 -15.32 5.95 12.36
N ARG A 144 -15.25 5.13 11.30
CA ARG A 144 -16.43 4.72 10.53
C ARG A 144 -17.42 3.96 11.39
N HIS A 145 -16.95 3.00 12.17
CA HIS A 145 -17.80 2.24 13.09
C HIS A 145 -18.49 3.16 14.09
N ASP A 146 -17.75 4.05 14.75
CA ASP A 146 -18.31 4.98 15.72
C ASP A 146 -19.23 6.02 15.08
N THR A 147 -18.99 6.40 13.83
CA THR A 147 -19.90 7.25 13.04
C THR A 147 -21.19 6.51 12.68
N HIS A 148 -21.10 5.25 12.24
CA HIS A 148 -22.27 4.41 11.95
C HIS A 148 -23.08 4.08 13.21
N ALA A 149 -22.44 3.94 14.36
CA ALA A 149 -23.13 3.78 15.65
C ALA A 149 -23.99 5.00 16.03
N LEU A 150 -23.77 6.16 15.38
CA LEU A 150 -24.61 7.34 15.52
C LEU A 150 -25.75 7.38 14.49
N LEU A 151 -25.83 6.46 13.53
CA LEU A 151 -26.90 6.44 12.54
C LEU A 151 -28.25 6.15 13.20
N SER A 152 -29.27 6.96 12.92
CA SER A 152 -30.66 6.61 13.26
C SER A 152 -31.50 6.26 12.05
N LYS A 153 -32.53 5.45 12.28
CA LYS A 153 -33.70 5.32 11.41
C LYS A 153 -34.84 6.32 11.78
N GLY A 154 -34.58 7.38 12.57
CA GLY A 154 -35.60 8.29 13.10
C GLY A 154 -35.09 9.60 13.76
N ARG A 155 -35.98 10.51 14.19
CA ARG A 155 -35.65 11.86 14.75
C ARG A 155 -35.19 11.83 16.23
N GLN A 156 -34.18 11.05 16.58
CA GLN A 156 -33.58 11.13 17.92
C GLN A 156 -32.50 12.23 18.02
N PRO A 157 -32.43 12.99 19.12
CA PRO A 157 -31.55 14.16 19.25
C PRO A 157 -30.05 13.84 19.18
N ASP A 158 -29.65 12.60 19.50
CA ASP A 158 -28.25 12.16 19.59
C ASP A 158 -27.72 11.47 18.32
N THR A 159 -28.49 11.47 17.24
CA THR A 159 -28.21 10.64 16.04
C THR A 159 -27.89 11.46 14.78
N LEU A 160 -27.18 10.84 13.83
CA LEU A 160 -26.80 11.37 12.53
C LEU A 160 -27.71 10.80 11.44
N THR A 161 -28.10 11.65 10.50
CA THR A 161 -28.73 11.25 9.23
C THR A 161 -27.68 10.65 8.30
N GLU A 162 -28.07 9.79 7.35
CA GLU A 162 -27.16 9.25 6.32
C GLU A 162 -26.33 10.34 5.61
N ARG A 163 -26.99 11.44 5.24
CA ARG A 163 -26.34 12.63 4.67
C ARG A 163 -25.22 13.19 5.56
N ALA A 164 -25.42 13.21 6.88
CA ALA A 164 -24.43 13.73 7.81
C ALA A 164 -23.24 12.79 7.96
N ILE A 165 -23.47 11.47 7.85
CA ILE A 165 -22.43 10.44 7.82
C ILE A 165 -21.57 10.59 6.57
N ASP A 166 -22.17 10.70 5.39
CA ASP A 166 -21.43 10.91 4.13
C ASP A 166 -20.59 12.20 4.16
N ILE A 167 -21.14 13.29 4.70
CA ILE A 167 -20.39 14.54 4.90
C ILE A 167 -19.21 14.33 5.86
N VAL A 168 -19.40 13.61 6.98
CA VAL A 168 -18.30 13.29 7.91
C VAL A 168 -17.22 12.48 7.22
N PHE A 169 -17.59 11.45 6.45
CA PHE A 169 -16.61 10.61 5.77
C PHE A 169 -15.83 11.36 4.69
N ALA A 170 -16.51 12.18 3.88
CA ALA A 170 -15.85 13.01 2.88
C ALA A 170 -14.90 14.07 3.50
N ARG A 171 -15.15 14.49 4.75
CA ARG A 171 -14.34 15.53 5.44
C ARG A 171 -13.24 14.98 6.35
N LEU A 172 -13.46 13.80 6.93
CA LEU A 172 -12.50 13.10 7.79
C LEU A 172 -11.83 11.92 7.09
N THR A 173 -11.97 11.76 5.78
CA THR A 173 -11.16 10.78 5.05
C THR A 173 -9.67 11.06 5.27
N PRO A 174 -8.85 10.06 5.65
CA PRO A 174 -7.42 10.27 5.88
C PRO A 174 -6.71 10.64 4.57
N ALA A 175 -7.02 9.94 3.48
CA ALA A 175 -6.48 10.14 2.14
C ALA A 175 -7.49 9.63 1.08
N ASP A 176 -7.26 9.93 -0.20
CA ASP A 176 -8.21 9.56 -1.27
C ASP A 176 -8.38 8.05 -1.47
N ASP A 177 -7.42 7.26 -1.01
CA ASP A 177 -7.47 5.79 -1.02
C ASP A 177 -8.53 5.21 -0.06
N PHE A 178 -9.11 5.99 0.85
CA PHE A 178 -10.06 5.52 1.87
C PHE A 178 -11.52 5.88 1.56
N HIS A 179 -11.78 7.16 1.29
CA HIS A 179 -13.08 7.69 0.88
C HIS A 179 -12.84 8.96 0.05
N PRO A 180 -13.59 9.19 -1.03
CA PRO A 180 -13.43 10.41 -1.82
C PRO A 180 -13.61 11.61 -0.91
N ALA A 181 -12.63 12.48 -0.88
CA ALA A 181 -12.82 13.72 -0.19
C ALA A 181 -13.62 14.68 -1.05
N ALA A 182 -14.37 15.53 -0.36
CA ALA A 182 -15.09 16.60 -1.01
C ALA A 182 -14.93 17.89 -0.21
N THR A 183 -14.90 19.00 -0.94
CA THR A 183 -15.05 20.33 -0.40
C THR A 183 -16.50 20.55 0.07
N LEU A 184 -16.70 21.58 0.89
CA LEU A 184 -18.06 21.94 1.34
C LEU A 184 -18.95 22.43 0.19
N GLU A 185 -18.33 22.94 -0.86
CA GLU A 185 -18.99 23.42 -2.07
C GLU A 185 -19.47 22.26 -2.94
N GLU A 186 -18.60 21.28 -3.21
CA GLU A 186 -18.96 20.05 -3.92
C GLU A 186 -20.07 19.26 -3.21
N LEU A 187 -20.00 19.16 -1.88
CA LEU A 187 -21.08 18.56 -1.08
C LEU A 187 -22.35 19.41 -1.11
N GLY A 188 -22.23 20.73 -1.24
CA GLY A 188 -23.35 21.64 -1.40
C GLY A 188 -24.10 21.34 -2.70
N HIS A 189 -23.37 21.26 -3.81
CA HIS A 189 -23.89 20.84 -5.10
C HIS A 189 -24.51 19.45 -5.06
N LYS A 190 -23.81 18.45 -4.52
CA LYS A 190 -24.29 17.05 -4.40
C LYS A 190 -25.65 16.97 -3.70
N TYR A 191 -25.88 17.80 -2.68
CA TYR A 191 -27.09 17.75 -1.86
C TYR A 191 -28.09 18.89 -2.15
N GLY A 192 -27.88 19.69 -3.18
CA GLY A 192 -28.76 20.82 -3.54
C GLY A 192 -28.90 21.86 -2.43
N VAL A 193 -27.83 22.14 -1.66
CA VAL A 193 -27.84 23.16 -0.61
C VAL A 193 -26.63 24.09 -0.69
N THR A 194 -26.64 25.17 0.08
CA THR A 194 -25.49 26.06 0.19
C THR A 194 -24.30 25.40 0.91
N ARG A 195 -23.09 25.85 0.55
CA ARG A 195 -21.83 25.53 1.26
C ARG A 195 -21.94 25.74 2.78
N GLU A 196 -22.58 26.84 3.19
CA GLU A 196 -22.77 27.16 4.60
C GLU A 196 -23.69 26.16 5.30
N ARG A 197 -24.71 25.65 4.61
CA ARG A 197 -25.57 24.59 5.15
C ARG A 197 -24.79 23.29 5.36
N ILE A 198 -23.90 22.92 4.44
CA ILE A 198 -23.01 21.76 4.63
C ILE A 198 -22.08 21.99 5.82
N ARG A 199 -21.47 23.17 5.96
CA ARG A 199 -20.61 23.52 7.10
C ARG A 199 -21.32 23.35 8.44
N GLN A 200 -22.57 23.80 8.54
CA GLN A 200 -23.39 23.64 9.74
C GLN A 200 -23.66 22.16 10.06
N VAL A 201 -24.01 21.36 9.06
CA VAL A 201 -24.22 19.91 9.21
C VAL A 201 -22.94 19.22 9.64
N GLN A 202 -21.81 19.53 8.99
CA GLN A 202 -20.49 19.01 9.35
C GLN A 202 -20.14 19.36 10.80
N THR A 203 -20.25 20.63 11.19
CA THR A 203 -19.90 21.09 12.55
C THR A 203 -20.71 20.34 13.61
N LYS A 204 -22.02 20.18 13.38
CA LYS A 204 -22.91 19.45 14.28
C LYS A 204 -22.57 17.96 14.33
N ALA A 205 -22.25 17.35 13.18
CA ALA A 205 -21.92 15.94 13.09
C ALA A 205 -20.58 15.62 13.76
N LEU A 206 -19.54 16.43 13.51
CA LEU A 206 -18.23 16.29 14.14
C LEU A 206 -18.29 16.44 15.66
N ARG A 207 -19.12 17.36 16.18
CA ARG A 207 -19.31 17.50 17.63
C ARG A 207 -19.91 16.23 18.24
N ARG A 208 -20.91 15.63 17.60
CA ARG A 208 -21.52 14.38 18.06
C ARG A 208 -20.54 13.22 17.99
N LEU A 209 -19.78 13.13 16.90
CA LEU A 209 -18.74 12.11 16.74
C LEU A 209 -17.65 12.26 17.81
N ALA A 210 -17.16 13.47 18.07
CA ALA A 210 -16.20 13.71 19.15
C ALA A 210 -16.77 13.25 20.50
N GLY A 211 -18.04 13.55 20.80
CA GLY A 211 -18.71 13.04 22.00
C GLY A 211 -18.80 11.51 22.02
N ARG A 212 -19.12 10.86 20.90
CA ARG A 212 -19.16 9.39 20.78
C ARG A 212 -17.80 8.75 21.02
N VAL A 213 -16.74 9.36 20.51
CA VAL A 213 -15.37 8.87 20.68
C VAL A 213 -14.98 8.85 22.15
N GLN A 214 -15.46 9.80 22.94
CA GLN A 214 -15.17 9.87 24.39
C GLN A 214 -16.02 8.91 25.25
N ARG A 215 -17.03 8.23 24.69
CA ARG A 215 -17.89 7.30 25.44
C ARG A 215 -17.24 5.91 25.56
N LYS A 216 -17.53 5.19 26.66
CA LYS A 216 -17.13 3.78 26.85
C LYS A 216 -17.59 2.94 25.64
N GLY A 217 -16.72 2.07 25.13
CA GLY A 217 -16.99 1.24 23.94
C GLY A 217 -16.84 1.97 22.59
N SER A 218 -16.23 3.15 22.56
CA SER A 218 -15.71 3.78 21.34
C SER A 218 -14.56 2.96 20.77
N LEU A 219 -14.65 2.55 19.51
CA LEU A 219 -13.52 1.88 18.86
C LEU A 219 -12.40 2.86 18.58
N THR A 220 -12.72 4.12 18.25
CA THR A 220 -11.69 5.12 17.96
C THR A 220 -10.85 5.39 19.20
N ALA A 221 -11.47 5.49 20.37
CA ALA A 221 -10.72 5.66 21.63
C ALA A 221 -9.84 4.46 21.96
N GLN A 222 -10.29 3.24 21.64
CA GLN A 222 -9.48 2.04 21.87
C GLN A 222 -8.23 2.05 20.99
N VAL A 223 -8.37 2.36 19.68
CA VAL A 223 -7.20 2.47 18.80
C VAL A 223 -6.28 3.59 19.27
N LEU A 224 -6.81 4.74 19.67
CA LEU A 224 -5.99 5.84 20.20
C LEU A 224 -5.22 5.47 21.47
N LYS A 225 -5.80 4.62 22.32
CA LYS A 225 -5.11 4.09 23.52
C LYS A 225 -4.00 3.09 23.15
N GLU A 226 -4.19 2.30 22.09
CA GLU A 226 -3.12 1.44 21.56
C GLU A 226 -2.00 2.27 20.92
N VAL A 227 -2.35 3.34 20.20
CA VAL A 227 -1.38 4.31 19.67
C VAL A 227 -0.58 4.95 20.82
N GLU A 228 -1.23 5.37 21.90
CA GLU A 228 -0.57 5.91 23.11
C GLU A 228 0.38 4.88 23.75
N SER A 229 -0.03 3.61 23.79
CA SER A 229 0.80 2.53 24.35
C SER A 229 1.97 2.13 23.44
N ALA A 230 1.89 2.41 22.14
CA ALA A 230 2.93 2.13 21.15
C ALA A 230 4.00 3.22 21.07
N VAL A 231 3.84 4.34 21.80
CA VAL A 231 4.83 5.42 21.83
C VAL A 231 6.16 4.89 22.40
N PRO A 232 7.27 5.01 21.64
CA PRO A 232 8.59 4.60 22.12
C PRO A 232 8.97 5.28 23.43
N GLY A 233 9.66 4.58 24.34
CA GLY A 233 9.98 5.09 25.67
C GLY A 233 10.81 6.38 25.68
N ASP A 234 11.69 6.56 24.70
CA ASP A 234 12.46 7.79 24.47
C ASP A 234 11.58 8.97 24.02
N GLN A 235 10.39 8.70 23.45
CA GLN A 235 9.40 9.69 23.03
C GLN A 235 8.17 9.79 23.93
N ALA A 236 8.13 9.04 25.04
CA ALA A 236 7.01 9.03 25.99
C ALA A 236 6.68 10.42 26.59
N HIS A 237 7.64 11.35 26.56
CA HIS A 237 7.47 12.73 27.00
C HIS A 237 6.76 13.63 25.97
N ALA A 238 6.58 13.17 24.72
CA ALA A 238 5.96 13.93 23.63
C ALA A 238 5.08 13.05 22.70
N PRO A 239 4.08 12.32 23.25
CA PRO A 239 3.29 11.35 22.49
C PRO A 239 2.48 11.97 21.34
N LEU A 240 1.98 13.19 21.51
CA LEU A 240 1.25 13.91 20.46
C LEU A 240 2.14 14.25 19.26
N SER A 241 3.41 14.61 19.51
CA SER A 241 4.39 14.91 18.45
C SER A 241 4.77 13.67 17.67
N TRP A 242 4.99 12.53 18.37
CA TRP A 242 5.24 11.24 17.74
C TRP A 242 4.06 10.81 16.86
N PHE A 243 2.85 10.85 17.41
CA PHE A 243 1.65 10.47 16.67
C PHE A 243 1.40 11.40 15.47
N GLY A 244 1.67 12.69 15.64
CA GLY A 244 1.65 13.67 14.56
C GLY A 244 2.59 13.33 13.42
N ALA A 245 3.82 12.95 13.73
CA ALA A 245 4.79 12.52 12.73
C ALA A 245 4.33 11.25 11.99
N GLU A 246 3.70 10.30 12.68
CA GLU A 246 3.11 9.10 12.07
C GLU A 246 2.02 9.45 11.04
N LEU A 247 1.07 10.29 11.42
CA LEU A 247 -0.01 10.73 10.52
C LEU A 247 0.53 11.56 9.34
N ALA A 248 1.56 12.37 9.58
CA ALA A 248 2.18 13.20 8.55
C ALA A 248 2.94 12.37 7.50
N ARG A 249 3.69 11.34 7.93
CA ARG A 249 4.47 10.45 7.04
C ARG A 249 3.59 9.69 6.04
N GLN A 250 2.35 9.43 6.41
CA GLN A 250 1.36 8.71 5.61
C GLN A 250 0.44 9.64 4.82
N ASP A 251 0.85 10.90 4.68
CA ASP A 251 0.18 11.97 3.95
C ASP A 251 -1.30 12.21 4.31
N CYS A 252 -1.67 12.01 5.59
CA CYS A 252 -3.05 12.24 6.05
C CYS A 252 -3.52 13.68 5.84
N ARG A 253 -4.80 13.89 5.52
CA ARG A 253 -5.41 15.21 5.37
C ARG A 253 -5.42 15.97 6.70
N THR A 254 -5.21 17.29 6.63
CA THR A 254 -5.14 18.17 7.80
C THR A 254 -6.38 18.05 8.70
N THR A 255 -7.57 17.97 8.12
CA THR A 255 -8.83 17.86 8.88
C THR A 255 -8.94 16.53 9.63
N PHE A 256 -8.37 15.45 9.10
CA PHE A 256 -8.29 14.17 9.79
C PHE A 256 -7.31 14.25 10.97
N ILE A 257 -6.12 14.83 10.74
CA ILE A 257 -5.09 15.01 11.78
C ILE A 257 -5.62 15.83 12.95
N GLU A 258 -6.25 16.99 12.66
CA GLU A 258 -6.83 17.86 13.68
C GLU A 258 -7.88 17.13 14.51
N PHE A 259 -8.75 16.35 13.87
CA PHE A 259 -9.77 15.57 14.57
C PHE A 259 -9.13 14.47 15.44
N MET A 260 -8.14 13.74 14.91
CA MET A 260 -7.44 12.68 15.64
C MET A 260 -6.68 13.22 16.85
N PHE A 261 -6.05 14.39 16.75
CA PHE A 261 -5.38 15.00 17.90
C PHE A 261 -6.36 15.42 18.98
N MET A 262 -7.47 16.06 18.60
CA MET A 262 -8.52 16.42 19.55
C MET A 262 -9.11 15.18 20.24
N ALA A 263 -9.30 14.09 19.49
CA ALA A 263 -9.76 12.82 20.03
C ALA A 263 -8.75 12.18 20.97
N PHE A 264 -7.47 12.14 20.58
CA PHE A 264 -6.36 11.59 21.37
C PHE A 264 -6.26 12.31 22.72
N LEU A 265 -6.15 13.64 22.70
CA LEU A 265 -6.04 14.45 23.91
C LEU A 265 -7.27 14.32 24.81
N GLY A 266 -8.47 14.28 24.22
CA GLY A 266 -9.70 14.04 24.98
C GLY A 266 -9.69 12.67 25.68
N CYS A 267 -9.23 11.62 24.99
CA CYS A 267 -9.14 10.27 25.57
C CYS A 267 -8.11 10.21 26.70
N SER A 268 -7.03 10.99 26.62
CA SER A 268 -6.04 11.17 27.69
C SER A 268 -6.52 12.12 28.81
N GLY A 269 -7.78 12.56 28.80
CA GLY A 269 -8.40 13.37 29.86
C GLY A 269 -8.12 14.87 29.77
N VAL A 270 -7.56 15.36 28.67
CA VAL A 270 -7.25 16.79 28.50
C VAL A 270 -8.54 17.59 28.25
N PRO A 271 -8.81 18.68 28.99
CA PRO A 271 -10.00 19.49 28.79
C PRO A 271 -10.09 20.08 27.36
N PRO A 272 -11.29 20.19 26.75
CA PRO A 272 -11.44 20.59 25.34
C PRO A 272 -10.78 21.92 24.95
N LYS A 273 -10.79 22.90 25.87
CA LYS A 273 -10.16 24.21 25.64
C LYS A 273 -8.63 24.10 25.56
N GLU A 274 -8.04 23.31 26.43
CA GLU A 274 -6.60 23.08 26.45
C GLU A 274 -6.17 22.15 25.30
N ALA A 275 -6.95 21.12 25.00
CA ALA A 275 -6.72 20.27 23.84
C ALA A 275 -6.68 21.08 22.54
N ARG A 276 -7.64 22.00 22.35
CA ARG A 276 -7.65 22.90 21.19
C ARG A 276 -6.39 23.76 21.11
N ARG A 277 -5.98 24.36 22.23
CA ARG A 277 -4.76 25.17 22.30
C ARG A 277 -3.52 24.37 21.91
N LEU A 278 -3.38 23.14 22.42
CA LEU A 278 -2.26 22.26 22.11
C LEU A 278 -2.25 21.86 20.63
N VAL A 279 -3.41 21.58 20.03
CA VAL A 279 -3.53 21.33 18.59
C VAL A 279 -3.14 22.55 17.78
N GLU A 280 -3.66 23.74 18.11
CA GLU A 280 -3.32 25.00 17.44
C GLU A 280 -1.81 25.31 17.50
N GLN A 281 -1.15 24.91 18.59
CA GLN A 281 0.31 25.04 18.74
C GLN A 281 1.10 23.98 17.97
N ALA A 282 0.61 22.75 17.88
CA ALA A 282 1.31 21.64 17.22
C ALA A 282 1.16 21.66 15.69
N MET A 283 0.01 22.09 15.17
CA MET A 283 -0.30 22.05 13.74
C MET A 283 0.67 22.86 12.86
N PRO A 284 1.10 24.08 13.21
CA PRO A 284 2.08 24.83 12.41
C PRO A 284 3.42 24.12 12.26
N SER A 285 3.92 23.50 13.33
CA SER A 285 5.17 22.72 13.30
C SER A 285 5.02 21.48 12.43
N LEU A 286 3.90 20.76 12.53
CA LEU A 286 3.61 19.58 11.72
C LEU A 286 3.44 19.95 10.23
N LEU A 287 2.70 21.01 9.93
CA LEU A 287 2.55 21.52 8.55
C LEU A 287 3.86 22.09 8.00
N GLY A 288 4.70 22.68 8.87
CA GLY A 288 6.05 23.11 8.55
C GLY A 288 6.95 21.95 8.18
N MET A 289 6.96 20.88 8.98
CA MET A 289 7.64 19.62 8.66
C MET A 289 7.15 19.05 7.33
N ARG A 290 5.83 18.98 7.10
CA ARG A 290 5.28 18.51 5.81
C ARG A 290 5.65 19.41 4.64
N ARG A 291 5.74 20.73 4.82
CA ARG A 291 6.18 21.65 3.77
C ARG A 291 7.66 21.51 3.49
N THR A 292 8.49 21.32 4.51
CA THR A 292 9.92 21.07 4.38
C THR A 292 10.15 19.71 3.72
N GLU A 293 9.53 18.64 4.22
CA GLU A 293 9.53 17.32 3.60
C GLU A 293 8.94 17.33 2.20
N ALA A 294 7.86 18.07 1.92
CA ALA A 294 7.31 18.19 0.56
C ALA A 294 8.18 19.07 -0.34
N SER A 295 8.91 20.05 0.19
CA SER A 295 9.83 20.90 -0.58
C SER A 295 11.14 20.17 -0.84
N ASP A 296 11.64 19.42 0.14
CA ASP A 296 12.78 18.53 0.01
C ASP A 296 12.39 17.38 -0.92
N ARG A 297 11.22 16.76 -0.75
CA ARG A 297 10.62 15.80 -1.68
C ARG A 297 10.41 16.39 -3.06
N ARG A 298 9.97 17.64 -3.24
CA ARG A 298 9.87 18.29 -4.57
C ARG A 298 11.24 18.59 -5.17
N ARG A 299 12.23 19.00 -4.37
CA ARG A 299 13.62 19.20 -4.82
C ARG A 299 14.28 17.87 -5.18
N TYR A 300 13.93 16.80 -4.47
CA TYR A 300 14.39 15.43 -4.70
C TYR A 300 13.63 14.77 -5.88
N GLU A 301 12.32 14.96 -5.99
CA GLU A 301 11.46 14.48 -7.09
C GLU A 301 11.73 15.22 -8.40
N ALA A 302 12.15 16.49 -8.34
CA ALA A 302 12.56 17.26 -9.52
C ALA A 302 13.99 16.95 -9.99
N SER A 303 14.80 16.22 -9.19
CA SER A 303 16.20 15.91 -9.50
C SER A 303 16.52 14.41 -9.65
N ASP A 304 15.88 13.51 -8.88
CA ASP A 304 16.25 12.07 -8.78
C ASP A 304 15.09 11.10 -8.40
N GLY A 305 13.98 11.57 -7.80
CA GLY A 305 13.02 10.71 -7.08
C GLY A 305 12.07 9.84 -7.93
N ILE A 306 11.82 10.19 -9.20
CA ILE A 306 11.07 9.31 -10.12
C ILE A 306 11.94 8.10 -10.49
N SER A 307 13.25 8.33 -10.68
CA SER A 307 14.23 7.30 -11.02
C SER A 307 14.49 6.36 -9.84
N GLU A 308 14.51 6.86 -8.61
CA GLU A 308 14.67 6.01 -7.42
C GLU A 308 13.43 5.17 -7.06
N ARG A 309 12.21 5.71 -7.24
CA ARG A 309 10.99 4.90 -7.05
C ARG A 309 10.87 3.80 -8.10
N ALA A 310 11.19 4.13 -9.35
CA ALA A 310 11.31 3.14 -10.41
C ALA A 310 12.36 2.09 -10.07
N ARG A 311 13.57 2.51 -9.64
CA ARG A 311 14.63 1.60 -9.20
C ARG A 311 14.21 0.70 -8.04
N GLY A 312 13.57 1.24 -7.01
CA GLY A 312 13.08 0.44 -5.88
C GLY A 312 11.94 -0.52 -6.27
N ALA A 313 11.10 -0.13 -7.23
CA ALA A 313 10.10 -1.02 -7.81
C ALA A 313 10.77 -2.13 -8.67
N ASP A 314 11.77 -1.77 -9.46
CA ASP A 314 12.55 -2.70 -10.28
C ASP A 314 13.31 -3.69 -9.41
N ASP A 315 14.01 -3.24 -8.36
CA ASP A 315 14.69 -4.11 -7.39
C ASP A 315 13.72 -5.10 -6.74
N PHE A 316 12.52 -4.63 -6.38
CA PHE A 316 11.47 -5.46 -5.82
C PHE A 316 10.99 -6.54 -6.81
N VAL A 317 10.69 -6.17 -8.06
CA VAL A 317 10.20 -7.11 -9.07
C VAL A 317 11.31 -8.06 -9.55
N LEU A 318 12.55 -7.58 -9.69
CA LEU A 318 13.72 -8.42 -9.97
C LEU A 318 13.98 -9.44 -8.87
N GLY A 319 13.75 -9.08 -7.60
CA GLY A 319 13.80 -10.02 -6.48
C GLY A 319 12.81 -11.18 -6.65
N ILE A 320 11.58 -10.88 -7.08
CA ILE A 320 10.55 -11.89 -7.39
C ILE A 320 10.96 -12.73 -8.61
N LEU A 321 11.45 -12.10 -9.68
CA LEU A 321 11.88 -12.74 -10.92
C LEU A 321 13.02 -13.75 -10.67
N LYS A 322 14.00 -13.37 -9.84
CA LYS A 322 15.14 -14.20 -9.45
C LYS A 322 14.70 -15.49 -8.74
N ASN A 323 13.62 -15.42 -7.97
CA ASN A 323 13.07 -16.53 -7.21
C ASN A 323 11.91 -17.25 -7.94
N ALA A 324 11.70 -16.93 -9.22
CA ALA A 324 10.73 -17.65 -10.03
C ALA A 324 11.30 -18.99 -10.50
N VAL A 325 10.44 -20.01 -10.56
CA VAL A 325 10.73 -21.28 -11.18
C VAL A 325 10.65 -21.11 -12.70
N TRP A 326 11.78 -21.27 -13.37
CA TRP A 326 11.89 -21.13 -14.83
C TRP A 326 11.98 -22.50 -15.53
N PRO A 327 11.29 -22.68 -16.66
CA PRO A 327 11.46 -23.86 -17.51
C PRO A 327 12.79 -23.79 -18.28
N ASN A 328 13.31 -24.95 -18.69
CA ASN A 328 14.54 -25.05 -19.49
C ASN A 328 14.41 -24.40 -20.89
N ARG A 329 13.18 -24.20 -21.36
CA ARG A 329 12.89 -23.56 -22.65
C ARG A 329 11.89 -22.44 -22.43
N LEU A 330 12.30 -21.21 -22.74
CA LEU A 330 11.45 -20.03 -22.67
C LEU A 330 10.56 -19.91 -23.91
N THR A 331 9.42 -19.24 -23.76
CA THR A 331 8.57 -18.93 -24.91
C THR A 331 9.30 -18.00 -25.88
N GLY A 332 9.29 -18.35 -27.17
CA GLY A 332 9.69 -17.44 -28.25
C GLY A 332 8.51 -16.74 -28.90
N ARG A 333 7.28 -17.01 -28.44
CA ARG A 333 6.06 -16.39 -28.95
C ARG A 333 5.72 -15.17 -28.12
N SER A 334 5.48 -14.06 -28.80
CA SER A 334 4.89 -12.87 -28.17
C SER A 334 3.44 -13.17 -27.79
N ILE A 335 3.07 -12.84 -26.56
CA ILE A 335 1.71 -12.95 -26.03
C ILE A 335 1.25 -11.52 -25.74
N ASP A 336 0.18 -11.08 -26.40
CA ASP A 336 -0.49 -9.82 -26.07
C ASP A 336 -1.21 -10.00 -24.72
N LEU A 337 -0.64 -9.42 -23.65
CA LEU A 337 -1.19 -9.54 -22.31
C LEU A 337 -2.31 -8.53 -22.09
N ALA A 338 -2.19 -7.33 -22.68
CA ALA A 338 -3.20 -6.28 -22.56
C ALA A 338 -4.55 -6.71 -23.16
N GLY A 339 -4.54 -7.55 -24.19
CA GLY A 339 -5.73 -8.12 -24.81
C GLY A 339 -6.37 -9.30 -24.07
N LEU A 340 -5.74 -9.85 -23.02
CA LEU A 340 -6.30 -10.97 -22.27
C LEU A 340 -7.36 -10.49 -21.25
N PRO A 341 -8.64 -10.91 -21.37
CA PRO A 341 -9.65 -10.55 -20.39
C PRO A 341 -9.41 -11.30 -19.07
N PRO A 342 -9.68 -10.68 -17.91
CA PRO A 342 -9.60 -11.35 -16.63
C PRO A 342 -10.63 -12.50 -16.58
N LEU A 343 -10.19 -13.68 -16.11
CA LEU A 343 -11.03 -14.88 -16.13
C LEU A 343 -11.99 -15.01 -14.94
N ARG A 344 -11.94 -14.05 -13.99
CA ARG A 344 -12.87 -13.94 -12.87
C ARG A 344 -12.93 -12.51 -12.34
N ASP A 345 -14.05 -12.17 -11.72
CA ASP A 345 -14.21 -10.92 -10.98
C ASP A 345 -13.39 -10.94 -9.68
N CYS A 346 -12.90 -9.76 -9.30
CA CYS A 346 -12.23 -9.55 -8.02
C CYS A 346 -13.18 -8.93 -6.99
N ARG A 347 -12.90 -9.18 -5.71
CA ARG A 347 -13.73 -8.79 -4.57
C ARG A 347 -13.64 -7.29 -4.24
N TYR A 348 -12.55 -6.61 -4.57
CA TYR A 348 -12.43 -5.19 -4.29
C TYR A 348 -13.19 -4.37 -5.32
N GLU A 349 -14.19 -3.62 -4.84
CA GLU A 349 -15.09 -2.80 -5.67
C GLU A 349 -14.39 -1.65 -6.41
N ARG A 350 -13.14 -1.32 -6.06
CA ARG A 350 -12.39 -0.21 -6.68
C ARG A 350 -11.12 -0.71 -7.37
N PRO A 351 -11.12 -0.82 -8.71
CA PRO A 351 -9.93 -1.19 -9.46
C PRO A 351 -8.86 -0.09 -9.42
N TYR A 352 -7.62 -0.47 -9.72
CA TYR A 352 -6.47 0.43 -9.82
C TYR A 352 -6.27 0.88 -11.26
N TYR A 353 -6.15 2.19 -11.51
CA TYR A 353 -5.78 2.68 -12.84
C TYR A 353 -4.28 2.52 -13.08
N SER A 354 -3.91 1.64 -14.01
CA SER A 354 -2.53 1.40 -14.43
C SER A 354 -2.15 2.38 -15.54
N LYS A 355 -1.03 3.09 -15.35
CA LYS A 355 -0.45 3.97 -16.38
C LYS A 355 0.31 3.17 -17.44
N THR A 356 0.89 2.03 -17.09
CA THR A 356 1.56 1.15 -18.05
C THR A 356 0.55 0.57 -19.03
N LEU A 357 -0.62 0.13 -18.55
CA LEU A 357 -1.65 -0.51 -19.38
C LEU A 357 -2.73 0.44 -19.90
N GLN A 358 -2.82 1.67 -19.37
CA GLN A 358 -3.88 2.64 -19.67
C GLN A 358 -5.30 2.09 -19.46
N ARG A 359 -5.48 1.24 -18.44
CA ARG A 359 -6.78 0.66 -18.06
C ARG A 359 -6.91 0.47 -16.56
N LEU A 360 -8.13 0.19 -16.12
CA LEU A 360 -8.42 -0.26 -14.77
C LEU A 360 -8.02 -1.75 -14.62
N VAL A 361 -7.33 -2.06 -13.53
CA VAL A 361 -6.84 -3.39 -13.15
C VAL A 361 -7.50 -3.79 -11.84
N SER A 362 -8.14 -4.94 -11.83
CA SER A 362 -8.81 -5.48 -10.63
C SER A 362 -7.85 -6.30 -9.76
N PHE A 363 -8.11 -6.37 -8.46
CA PHE A 363 -7.30 -7.13 -7.50
C PHE A 363 -8.14 -7.61 -6.32
N ASP A 364 -7.68 -8.67 -5.66
CA ASP A 364 -8.41 -9.42 -4.65
C ASP A 364 -7.84 -9.28 -3.24
N SER A 365 -6.67 -8.66 -3.13
CA SER A 365 -5.97 -8.40 -1.87
C SER A 365 -5.08 -7.16 -1.94
N ARG A 366 -4.69 -6.62 -0.79
CA ARG A 366 -3.69 -5.54 -0.74
C ARG A 366 -2.31 -5.97 -1.20
N GLY A 367 -1.96 -7.25 -1.00
CA GLY A 367 -0.71 -7.81 -1.49
C GLY A 367 -0.65 -7.71 -3.01
N GLU A 368 -1.72 -8.09 -3.69
CA GLU A 368 -1.87 -7.91 -5.14
C GLU A 368 -1.82 -6.44 -5.53
N LYS A 369 -2.55 -5.55 -4.85
CA LYS A 369 -2.50 -4.10 -5.13
C LYS A 369 -1.09 -3.51 -5.01
N ARG A 370 -0.32 -3.93 -3.99
CA ARG A 370 1.06 -3.49 -3.79
C ARG A 370 1.94 -3.97 -4.95
N LEU A 371 1.78 -5.22 -5.37
CA LEU A 371 2.51 -5.78 -6.51
C LEU A 371 2.15 -5.06 -7.81
N ILE A 372 0.85 -4.86 -8.12
CA ILE A 372 0.38 -4.11 -9.29
C ILE A 372 0.99 -2.70 -9.33
N ARG A 373 1.02 -1.99 -8.19
CA ARG A 373 1.66 -0.67 -8.10
C ARG A 373 3.16 -0.73 -8.42
N ALA A 374 3.86 -1.76 -7.96
CA ALA A 374 5.29 -1.92 -8.28
C ALA A 374 5.49 -2.22 -9.78
N LEU A 375 4.67 -3.09 -10.38
CA LEU A 375 4.71 -3.38 -11.82
C LEU A 375 4.40 -2.12 -12.67
N ASP A 376 3.49 -1.25 -12.22
CA ASP A 376 3.11 -0.01 -12.93
C ASP A 376 4.13 1.13 -12.79
N ILE A 377 4.96 1.09 -11.74
CA ILE A 377 6.02 2.08 -11.47
C ILE A 377 7.36 1.65 -12.08
N GLY A 378 7.64 0.35 -12.06
CA GLY A 378 8.89 -0.22 -12.56
C GLY A 378 9.09 -0.02 -14.06
N THR A 379 10.34 -0.03 -14.48
CA THR A 379 10.76 0.09 -15.88
C THR A 379 11.00 -1.27 -16.53
N ILE A 380 11.19 -2.33 -15.75
CA ILE A 380 11.47 -3.67 -16.27
C ILE A 380 10.22 -4.39 -16.80
N VAL A 381 9.02 -3.88 -16.51
CA VAL A 381 7.74 -4.48 -16.91
C VAL A 381 7.16 -3.68 -18.05
N THR A 382 6.82 -4.37 -19.14
CA THR A 382 6.19 -3.75 -20.31
C THR A 382 4.68 -3.91 -20.28
N GLU A 383 4.19 -5.07 -19.85
CA GLU A 383 2.76 -5.39 -19.77
C GLU A 383 2.47 -6.39 -18.66
N PHE A 384 1.23 -6.41 -18.17
CA PHE A 384 0.73 -7.43 -17.27
C PHE A 384 -0.79 -7.55 -17.38
N THR A 385 -1.34 -8.66 -16.90
CA THR A 385 -2.80 -8.86 -16.80
C THR A 385 -3.16 -9.64 -15.54
N GLU A 386 -4.26 -9.24 -14.91
CA GLU A 386 -4.82 -9.89 -13.74
C GLU A 386 -5.67 -11.11 -14.10
N GLN A 387 -5.64 -12.12 -13.23
CA GLN A 387 -6.49 -13.30 -13.34
C GLN A 387 -6.41 -14.01 -14.71
N PRO A 388 -5.20 -14.34 -15.21
CA PRO A 388 -4.92 -14.44 -16.64
C PRO A 388 -5.22 -15.81 -17.26
N VAL A 389 -5.16 -16.88 -16.47
CA VAL A 389 -5.19 -18.26 -16.99
C VAL A 389 -5.80 -19.24 -15.99
N LYS A 390 -6.49 -20.26 -16.49
CA LYS A 390 -6.96 -21.39 -15.68
C LYS A 390 -5.87 -22.44 -15.59
N ILE A 391 -5.51 -22.82 -14.37
CA ILE A 391 -4.57 -23.91 -14.07
C ILE A 391 -5.35 -25.04 -13.42
N ALA A 392 -5.31 -26.22 -14.04
CA ALA A 392 -5.89 -27.43 -13.47
C ALA A 392 -4.93 -28.00 -12.42
N TYR A 393 -5.41 -28.41 -11.26
CA TYR A 393 -4.59 -29.06 -10.24
C TYR A 393 -5.35 -30.17 -9.54
N ARG A 394 -4.64 -31.13 -8.96
CA ARG A 394 -5.23 -32.25 -8.24
C ARG A 394 -4.94 -32.12 -6.76
N LEU A 395 -5.97 -32.20 -5.93
CA LEU A 395 -5.85 -32.18 -4.47
C LEU A 395 -6.85 -33.18 -3.87
N ASP A 396 -6.38 -34.06 -3.00
CA ASP A 396 -7.18 -35.13 -2.38
C ASP A 396 -7.95 -35.98 -3.40
N GLY A 397 -7.28 -36.35 -4.50
CA GLY A 397 -7.86 -37.15 -5.58
C GLY A 397 -8.90 -36.41 -6.45
N ARG A 398 -9.16 -35.12 -6.19
CA ARG A 398 -10.12 -34.32 -6.96
C ARG A 398 -9.42 -33.35 -7.89
N ASN A 399 -9.89 -33.28 -9.13
CA ASN A 399 -9.47 -32.25 -10.08
C ASN A 399 -10.17 -30.93 -9.73
N ARG A 400 -9.39 -29.86 -9.72
CA ARG A 400 -9.81 -28.50 -9.39
C ARG A 400 -9.17 -27.53 -10.38
N ILE A 401 -9.74 -26.33 -10.48
CA ILE A 401 -9.20 -25.25 -11.29
C ILE A 401 -8.92 -24.08 -10.35
N TYR A 402 -7.79 -23.41 -10.54
CA TYR A 402 -7.55 -22.10 -9.96
C TYR A 402 -7.04 -21.13 -11.02
N ILE A 403 -7.17 -19.84 -10.73
CA ILE A 403 -6.71 -18.75 -11.58
C ILE A 403 -5.65 -17.98 -10.78
N PRO A 404 -4.39 -17.92 -11.25
CA PRO A 404 -3.33 -17.16 -10.59
C PRO A 404 -3.58 -15.66 -10.60
N ASP A 405 -2.87 -14.91 -9.76
CA ASP A 405 -3.13 -13.48 -9.59
C ASP A 405 -2.71 -12.62 -10.80
N LEU A 406 -1.47 -12.77 -11.28
CA LEU A 406 -0.91 -11.91 -12.34
C LEU A 406 -0.06 -12.70 -13.34
N LEU A 407 -0.12 -12.34 -14.61
CA LEU A 407 0.85 -12.70 -15.65
C LEU A 407 1.54 -11.42 -16.12
N VAL A 408 2.87 -11.44 -16.16
CA VAL A 408 3.73 -10.28 -16.41
C VAL A 408 4.65 -10.56 -17.60
N ARG A 409 4.88 -9.53 -18.42
CA ARG A 409 5.88 -9.49 -19.48
C ARG A 409 6.97 -8.46 -19.13
N THR A 410 8.23 -8.88 -19.18
CA THR A 410 9.37 -7.97 -18.98
C THR A 410 9.75 -7.21 -20.26
N ASP A 411 10.64 -6.24 -20.13
CA ASP A 411 11.31 -5.53 -21.24
C ASP A 411 12.22 -6.43 -22.10
N THR A 412 12.56 -7.61 -21.58
CA THR A 412 13.36 -8.67 -22.19
C THR A 412 12.52 -9.80 -22.76
N ASP A 413 11.20 -9.59 -22.90
CA ASP A 413 10.21 -10.58 -23.38
C ASP A 413 10.19 -11.89 -22.58
N LEU A 414 10.51 -11.83 -21.28
CA LEU A 414 10.26 -12.92 -20.36
C LEU A 414 8.82 -12.84 -19.84
N TYR A 415 8.16 -13.99 -19.80
CA TYR A 415 6.81 -14.13 -19.29
C TYR A 415 6.84 -14.93 -18.00
N PHE A 416 6.18 -14.41 -16.96
CA PHE A 416 6.07 -15.13 -15.70
C PHE A 416 4.78 -14.80 -14.96
N VAL A 417 4.25 -15.81 -14.27
CA VAL A 417 3.09 -15.69 -13.40
C VAL A 417 3.55 -15.43 -11.97
N ILE A 418 2.88 -14.51 -11.30
CA ILE A 418 3.08 -14.23 -9.88
C ILE A 418 1.79 -14.58 -9.13
N GLU A 419 1.92 -15.45 -8.13
CA GLU A 419 0.87 -15.78 -7.17
C GLU A 419 1.23 -15.16 -5.82
N VAL A 420 0.31 -14.38 -5.23
CA VAL A 420 0.51 -13.73 -3.94
C VAL A 420 -0.27 -14.49 -2.86
N LYS A 421 0.42 -14.82 -1.75
CA LYS A 421 -0.20 -15.44 -0.56
C LYS A 421 0.28 -14.80 0.72
N ALA A 422 -0.50 -14.94 1.79
CA ALA A 422 -0.03 -14.53 3.10
C ALA A 422 1.18 -15.38 3.50
N ARG A 423 2.14 -14.77 4.19
CA ARG A 423 3.40 -15.40 4.59
C ARG A 423 3.25 -16.76 5.30
N PRO A 424 2.26 -16.99 6.20
CA PRO A 424 2.06 -18.29 6.85
C PRO A 424 1.51 -19.40 5.94
N GLN A 425 1.08 -19.07 4.72
CA GLN A 425 0.41 -19.98 3.79
C GLN A 425 1.31 -20.43 2.63
N LEU A 426 2.57 -20.01 2.58
CA LEU A 426 3.46 -20.32 1.45
C LEU A 426 3.74 -21.83 1.36
N ALA A 427 3.86 -22.52 2.50
CA ALA A 427 3.99 -23.97 2.56
C ALA A 427 2.66 -24.70 2.79
N ASP A 428 1.52 -24.02 2.72
CA ASP A 428 0.20 -24.64 2.82
C ASP A 428 0.02 -25.68 1.71
N ARG A 429 -0.52 -26.85 2.05
CA ARG A 429 -0.68 -27.97 1.12
C ARG A 429 -1.48 -27.63 -0.13
N THR A 430 -2.55 -26.84 0.01
CA THR A 430 -3.36 -26.40 -1.13
C THR A 430 -2.58 -25.42 -1.99
N THR A 431 -1.85 -24.49 -1.36
CA THR A 431 -0.97 -23.54 -2.05
C THR A 431 0.14 -24.26 -2.81
N LEU A 432 0.78 -25.26 -2.22
CA LEU A 432 1.83 -26.04 -2.86
C LEU A 432 1.32 -26.85 -4.05
N ALA A 433 0.16 -27.52 -3.92
CA ALA A 433 -0.44 -28.27 -5.02
C ALA A 433 -0.80 -27.37 -6.21
N LYS A 434 -1.24 -26.13 -5.94
CA LYS A 434 -1.46 -25.12 -6.97
C LYS A 434 -0.13 -24.71 -7.62
N ALA A 435 0.85 -24.33 -6.81
CA ALA A 435 2.16 -23.87 -7.27
C ALA A 435 2.88 -24.90 -8.16
N GLU A 436 2.87 -26.18 -7.76
CA GLU A 436 3.44 -27.27 -8.55
C GLU A 436 2.73 -27.43 -9.89
N ALA A 437 1.40 -27.43 -9.88
CA ALA A 437 0.60 -27.57 -11.09
C ALA A 437 0.79 -26.38 -12.06
N ALA A 438 0.89 -25.15 -11.55
CA ALA A 438 1.17 -23.99 -12.39
C ALA A 438 2.59 -24.01 -12.92
N ALA A 439 3.61 -24.25 -12.08
CA ALA A 439 4.99 -24.31 -12.54
C ALA A 439 5.16 -25.34 -13.68
N SER A 440 4.50 -26.50 -13.57
CA SER A 440 4.49 -27.51 -14.62
C SER A 440 3.77 -27.05 -15.90
N GLN A 441 2.49 -26.64 -15.81
CA GLN A 441 1.70 -26.27 -17.00
C GLN A 441 2.16 -24.99 -17.70
N LEU A 442 2.63 -24.00 -16.93
CA LEU A 442 3.21 -22.77 -17.47
C LEU A 442 4.61 -23.05 -18.03
N GLY A 443 5.37 -23.92 -17.38
CA GLY A 443 6.69 -24.34 -17.84
C GLY A 443 6.66 -25.01 -19.21
N GLU A 444 5.66 -25.83 -19.51
CA GLU A 444 5.44 -26.40 -20.86
C GLU A 444 5.26 -25.33 -21.95
N ARG A 445 4.79 -24.14 -21.56
CA ARG A 445 4.60 -22.98 -22.44
C ARG A 445 5.79 -22.02 -22.42
N GLY A 446 6.84 -22.33 -21.66
CA GLY A 446 8.00 -21.48 -21.51
C GLY A 446 7.77 -20.22 -20.67
N ILE A 447 6.82 -20.29 -19.74
CA ILE A 447 6.44 -19.20 -18.83
C ILE A 447 6.92 -19.55 -17.42
N GLY A 448 7.59 -18.62 -16.74
CA GLY A 448 8.04 -18.77 -15.35
C GLY A 448 6.89 -18.68 -14.35
N TYR A 449 7.12 -19.15 -13.11
CA TYR A 449 6.13 -19.08 -12.03
C TYR A 449 6.78 -18.72 -10.70
N CYS A 450 6.23 -17.74 -9.97
CA CYS A 450 6.69 -17.36 -8.64
C CYS A 450 5.52 -17.32 -7.65
N LEU A 451 5.66 -18.04 -6.54
CA LEU A 451 4.78 -17.93 -5.37
C LEU A 451 5.48 -17.08 -4.32
N THR A 452 4.87 -15.97 -3.92
CA THR A 452 5.49 -14.99 -3.03
C THR A 452 4.49 -14.37 -2.06
N ASP A 453 5.00 -13.76 -0.99
CA ASP A 453 4.20 -12.88 -0.14
C ASP A 453 4.16 -11.45 -0.65
N ALA A 454 3.33 -10.62 -0.01
CA ALA A 454 3.18 -9.21 -0.40
C ALA A 454 4.48 -8.40 -0.34
N ASN A 455 5.53 -8.88 0.34
CA ASN A 455 6.83 -8.23 0.49
C ASN A 455 7.92 -8.87 -0.38
N GLY A 456 7.56 -9.81 -1.26
CA GLY A 456 8.49 -10.41 -2.24
C GLY A 456 9.24 -11.63 -1.71
N PHE A 457 8.97 -12.08 -0.48
CA PHE A 457 9.57 -13.30 0.01
C PHE A 457 8.84 -14.52 -0.52
N SER A 458 9.60 -15.40 -1.15
CA SER A 458 9.11 -16.47 -2.00
C SER A 458 9.09 -17.83 -1.31
N LEU A 459 8.45 -18.80 -1.97
CA LEU A 459 8.57 -20.21 -1.63
C LEU A 459 10.03 -20.71 -1.71
N ASP A 460 10.82 -20.18 -2.65
CA ASP A 460 12.23 -20.58 -2.80
C ASP A 460 13.10 -20.01 -1.67
N ASP A 461 12.78 -18.81 -1.16
CA ASP A 461 13.42 -18.29 0.05
C ASP A 461 13.11 -19.19 1.27
N LEU A 462 11.90 -19.73 1.39
CA LEU A 462 11.57 -20.72 2.42
C LEU A 462 12.35 -22.03 2.25
N ARG A 463 12.53 -22.51 1.01
CA ARG A 463 13.30 -23.73 0.74
C ARG A 463 14.78 -23.55 1.10
N ALA A 464 15.33 -22.38 0.78
CA ALA A 464 16.72 -22.01 1.07
C ALA A 464 16.98 -21.82 2.57
N LEU A 465 15.95 -21.51 3.36
CA LEU A 465 16.07 -21.36 4.81
C LEU A 465 16.43 -22.70 5.47
N GLU A 466 17.58 -22.74 6.16
CA GLU A 466 17.98 -23.86 7.02
C GLU A 466 17.34 -23.70 8.41
N PRO A 467 16.43 -24.62 8.84
CA PRO A 467 15.84 -24.53 10.17
C PRO A 467 16.84 -24.92 11.24
N ASP A 468 16.75 -24.28 12.40
CA ASP A 468 17.60 -24.59 13.55
C ASP A 468 17.45 -26.07 13.98
N GLY A 469 18.58 -26.70 14.32
CA GLY A 469 18.61 -28.12 14.65
C GLY A 469 17.85 -28.48 15.93
N GLU A 470 17.85 -27.59 16.93
CA GLU A 470 17.07 -27.77 18.15
C GLU A 470 15.57 -27.59 17.87
N PHE A 471 15.21 -26.54 17.11
CA PHE A 471 13.84 -26.31 16.66
C PHE A 471 13.27 -27.55 15.97
N ARG A 472 14.02 -28.13 15.00
CA ARG A 472 13.63 -29.35 14.28
C ARG A 472 13.41 -30.53 15.22
N ARG A 473 14.35 -30.79 16.14
CA ARG A 473 14.24 -31.88 17.12
C ARG A 473 12.99 -31.72 18.01
N ARG A 474 12.74 -30.50 18.50
CA ARG A 474 11.58 -30.20 19.34
C ARG A 474 10.28 -30.35 18.58
N LEU A 475 10.20 -29.89 17.34
CA LEU A 475 9.00 -30.00 16.51
C LEU A 475 8.68 -31.47 16.21
N ARG A 476 9.70 -32.27 15.88
CA ARG A 476 9.56 -33.72 15.69
C ARG A 476 9.07 -34.41 16.95
N GLY A 477 9.64 -34.08 18.12
CA GLY A 477 9.18 -34.62 19.39
C GLY A 477 7.75 -34.20 19.74
N LEU A 478 7.30 -33.02 19.29
CA LEU A 478 5.91 -32.59 19.44
C LEU A 478 4.96 -33.39 18.53
N LEU A 479 5.34 -33.61 17.27
CA LEU A 479 4.59 -34.45 16.32
C LEU A 479 4.51 -35.91 16.77
N GLN A 480 5.62 -36.52 17.20
CA GLN A 480 5.66 -37.91 17.65
C GLN A 480 4.74 -38.17 18.85
N ARG A 481 4.64 -37.20 19.78
CA ARG A 481 3.80 -37.33 20.97
C ARG A 481 2.31 -37.13 20.69
N ASN A 482 1.94 -36.28 19.74
CA ASN A 482 0.56 -35.86 19.54
C ASN A 482 -0.07 -36.36 18.23
N GLY A 483 0.71 -36.90 17.29
CA GLY A 483 0.31 -37.28 15.94
C GLY A 483 0.03 -36.08 15.02
N THR A 484 -0.75 -35.12 15.51
CA THR A 484 -1.02 -33.82 14.87
C THR A 484 -0.62 -32.69 15.81
N VAL A 485 -0.06 -31.62 15.27
CA VAL A 485 0.29 -30.39 16.00
C VAL A 485 -0.63 -29.27 15.51
N THR A 486 -1.38 -28.69 16.43
CA THR A 486 -2.16 -27.47 16.20
C THR A 486 -1.33 -26.23 16.49
N ARG A 487 -1.82 -25.07 16.07
CA ARG A 487 -1.19 -23.78 16.39
C ARG A 487 -1.00 -23.57 17.89
N ASP A 488 -2.00 -23.87 18.72
CA ASP A 488 -1.89 -23.66 20.17
C ASP A 488 -0.82 -24.54 20.81
N MET A 489 -0.71 -25.80 20.38
CA MET A 489 0.36 -26.70 20.84
C MET A 489 1.73 -26.18 20.41
N PHE A 490 1.84 -25.69 19.18
CA PHE A 490 3.07 -25.13 18.66
C PHE A 490 3.48 -23.86 19.39
N GLU A 491 2.58 -22.88 19.53
CA GLU A 491 2.87 -21.63 20.25
C GLU A 491 3.14 -21.87 21.73
N GLY A 492 2.48 -22.84 22.36
CA GLY A 492 2.80 -23.27 23.73
C GLY A 492 4.21 -23.86 23.86
N ALA A 493 4.68 -24.55 22.82
CA ALA A 493 6.01 -25.17 22.80
C ALA A 493 7.14 -24.22 22.38
N PHE A 494 6.88 -23.21 21.55
CA PHE A 494 7.90 -22.35 20.94
C PHE A 494 7.78 -20.87 21.30
N GLY A 495 6.74 -20.47 22.06
CA GLY A 495 6.48 -19.10 22.48
C GLY A 495 5.64 -18.28 21.50
N ARG A 496 5.11 -17.14 21.99
CA ARG A 496 4.24 -16.21 21.23
C ARG A 496 4.94 -14.92 20.78
N GLU A 497 6.10 -14.53 21.32
CA GLU A 497 6.74 -13.25 21.01
C GLU A 497 7.77 -13.35 19.85
N GLY A 498 7.73 -12.42 18.88
CA GLY A 498 8.74 -12.28 17.82
C GLY A 498 8.53 -13.08 16.51
N GLN A 499 7.26 -13.35 16.17
CA GLN A 499 6.79 -14.56 15.49
C GLN A 499 7.25 -14.88 14.05
N ARG A 500 7.77 -13.98 13.20
CA ARG A 500 7.97 -14.35 11.77
C ARG A 500 8.98 -15.49 11.56
N ARG A 501 10.13 -15.45 12.22
CA ARG A 501 11.21 -16.43 12.03
C ARG A 501 10.82 -17.85 12.44
N ILE A 502 9.98 -18.00 13.47
CA ILE A 502 9.57 -19.33 13.97
C ILE A 502 8.61 -19.99 12.98
N TYR A 503 7.67 -19.23 12.41
CA TYR A 503 6.78 -19.72 11.37
C TYR A 503 7.51 -19.99 10.04
N ASP A 504 8.54 -19.20 9.71
CA ASP A 504 9.39 -19.49 8.54
C ASP A 504 10.17 -20.79 8.72
N GLN A 505 10.71 -21.04 9.93
CA GLN A 505 11.35 -22.32 10.26
C GLN A 505 10.36 -23.48 10.19
N LEU A 506 9.16 -23.34 10.73
CA LEU A 506 8.09 -24.34 10.64
C LEU A 506 7.82 -24.70 9.17
N GLN A 507 7.56 -23.68 8.33
CA GLN A 507 7.27 -23.89 6.91
C GLN A 507 8.46 -24.49 6.15
N SER A 508 9.70 -24.11 6.47
CA SER A 508 10.88 -24.76 5.89
C SER A 508 10.98 -26.24 6.27
N VAL A 509 10.70 -26.59 7.53
CA VAL A 509 10.63 -28.01 7.96
C VAL A 509 9.53 -28.77 7.23
N VAL A 510 8.36 -28.15 7.04
CA VAL A 510 7.26 -28.73 6.26
C VAL A 510 7.72 -29.11 4.86
N LEU A 511 8.42 -28.20 4.18
CA LEU A 511 8.91 -28.42 2.81
C LEU A 511 9.99 -29.52 2.77
N ARG A 512 10.93 -29.51 3.72
CA ARG A 512 12.08 -30.43 3.74
C ARG A 512 11.73 -31.85 4.18
N GLU A 513 10.85 -31.98 5.17
CA GLU A 513 10.45 -33.28 5.73
C GLU A 513 9.14 -33.80 5.10
N GLY A 514 8.58 -33.05 4.14
CA GLY A 514 7.37 -33.45 3.42
C GLY A 514 6.15 -33.55 4.32
N LEU A 515 6.05 -32.73 5.36
CA LEU A 515 4.93 -32.78 6.30
C LEU A 515 3.65 -32.23 5.66
N ARG A 516 2.51 -32.64 6.20
CA ARG A 516 1.21 -32.08 5.82
C ARG A 516 0.93 -30.85 6.68
N TYR A 517 0.77 -29.71 6.03
CA TYR A 517 0.49 -28.43 6.67
C TYR A 517 -0.74 -27.79 6.02
N ASP A 518 -1.84 -27.75 6.77
CA ASP A 518 -3.10 -27.17 6.32
C ASP A 518 -3.38 -25.91 7.16
N THR A 519 -3.52 -24.77 6.48
CA THR A 519 -3.82 -23.48 7.07
C THR A 519 -5.29 -23.11 6.87
N GLN A 520 -5.85 -22.45 7.86
CA GLN A 520 -7.19 -21.89 7.76
C GLN A 520 -7.20 -20.52 8.42
N LEU A 521 -7.89 -19.58 7.79
CA LEU A 521 -8.19 -18.31 8.43
C LEU A 521 -9.35 -18.54 9.42
N THR A 522 -9.08 -18.35 10.71
CA THR A 522 -10.06 -18.50 11.79
C THR A 522 -10.16 -17.21 12.59
N ASP A 523 -11.24 -17.05 13.35
CA ASP A 523 -11.32 -15.98 14.32
C ASP A 523 -10.21 -16.12 15.36
N HIS A 524 -9.61 -14.99 15.75
CA HIS A 524 -8.57 -14.97 16.77
C HIS A 524 -9.19 -15.27 18.15
N PRO A 525 -8.67 -16.26 18.90
CA PRO A 525 -9.33 -16.82 20.09
C PRO A 525 -9.53 -15.82 21.23
N HIS A 526 -8.76 -14.73 21.24
CA HIS A 526 -8.80 -13.70 22.29
C HIS A 526 -9.13 -12.30 21.76
N VAL A 527 -9.28 -12.13 20.44
CA VAL A 527 -9.51 -10.81 19.84
C VAL A 527 -10.58 -10.96 18.77
N SER A 528 -11.83 -10.79 19.18
CA SER A 528 -12.98 -10.79 18.25
C SER A 528 -12.68 -9.94 17.04
N GLY A 529 -12.92 -10.46 15.84
CA GLY A 529 -12.72 -9.74 14.58
C GLY A 529 -11.30 -9.42 14.18
N ARG A 530 -10.33 -9.99 14.88
CA ARG A 530 -9.09 -10.40 14.22
C ARG A 530 -9.30 -11.77 13.64
N TYR A 531 -8.77 -11.98 12.46
CA TYR A 531 -8.52 -13.32 11.99
C TYR A 531 -7.07 -13.67 12.26
N ILE A 532 -6.82 -14.96 12.37
CA ILE A 532 -5.48 -15.50 12.44
C ILE A 532 -5.41 -16.74 11.58
N PHE A 533 -4.24 -17.00 11.04
CA PHE A 533 -3.98 -18.29 10.41
C PHE A 533 -3.80 -19.32 11.51
N ASP A 534 -4.84 -20.11 11.73
CA ASP A 534 -4.69 -21.39 12.40
C ASP A 534 -4.07 -22.40 11.43
N PHE A 535 -3.43 -23.41 11.99
CA PHE A 535 -2.86 -24.48 11.18
C PHE A 535 -2.94 -25.84 11.89
N ARG A 536 -2.93 -26.88 11.07
CA ARG A 536 -2.69 -28.25 11.49
C ARG A 536 -1.50 -28.80 10.74
N LEU A 537 -0.58 -29.37 11.51
CA LEU A 537 0.61 -30.04 11.02
C LEU A 537 0.52 -31.53 11.36
N SER A 538 0.71 -32.40 10.38
CA SER A 538 0.77 -33.85 10.59
C SER A 538 1.86 -34.50 9.75
N ALA A 539 2.19 -35.75 10.07
CA ALA A 539 2.90 -36.60 9.14
C ALA A 539 2.10 -36.75 7.83
N ARG A 540 2.81 -37.12 6.76
CA ARG A 540 2.29 -37.21 5.39
C ARG A 540 1.21 -38.27 5.24
#